data_AF-A0A9P8JYJ7-F1
#
_entry.id   AF-A0A9P8JYJ7-F1
#
_cell.length_a   1.000
_cell.length_b   1.000
_cell.length_c   1.000
_cell.angle_alpha   90.00
_cell.angle_beta   90.00
_cell.angle_gamma   90.00
#
_symmetry.space_group_name_H-M   'P 1'
#
loop_
_entity.id
_entity.type
_entity.pdbx_description
1 polymer ?
#
loop_
_entity_poly.entity_id
_entity_poly.type
_entity_poly.pdbx_seq_one_letter_code
_entity_poly.pdbx_strand_id
1 'polypeptide(L)'
;MPILQKHGVESRTSIQSFDWRTLIGIHAAYSTVPIVALLDETTVVPDKTNKTYPWLKNSEYPWLGGLDLDDFSGDWVAAGHSIGSSILSPNHGTSNSSDATVNSPLYKPFTTKDVVNRAHALGMQVVPWTVDAEVTISKLLDDGVDAIISNYPERVMYVGRQRGLSVGRARNPSKPECLVNASA
;
A
#
# COMPACT_ATOMS: atom_id res chain seq x y z
N MET A 1 -5.44 -12.36 -17.05
CA MET A 1 -5.34 -11.11 -17.86
C MET A 1 -4.45 -11.31 -19.08
N PRO A 2 -4.92 -11.06 -20.32
CA PRO A 2 -4.22 -11.47 -21.55
C PRO A 2 -2.76 -11.01 -21.68
N ILE A 3 -2.46 -9.75 -21.34
CA ILE A 3 -1.09 -9.23 -21.43
C ILE A 3 -0.15 -9.87 -20.41
N LEU A 4 -0.62 -10.09 -19.17
CA LEU A 4 0.19 -10.72 -18.11
C LEU A 4 0.43 -12.20 -18.41
N GLN A 5 -0.58 -12.89 -18.95
CA GLN A 5 -0.52 -14.28 -19.37
C GLN A 5 0.45 -14.47 -20.53
N LYS A 6 0.33 -13.63 -21.56
CA LYS A 6 1.22 -13.62 -22.73
C LYS A 6 2.69 -13.53 -22.34
N HIS A 7 3.01 -12.78 -21.28
CA HIS A 7 4.38 -12.59 -20.80
C HIS A 7 4.76 -13.48 -19.62
N GLY A 8 3.89 -14.37 -19.16
CA GLY A 8 4.17 -15.30 -18.06
C GLY A 8 4.47 -14.62 -16.72
N VAL A 9 3.89 -13.43 -16.47
CA VAL A 9 4.14 -12.63 -15.26
C VAL A 9 2.94 -12.56 -14.31
N GLU A 10 1.80 -13.14 -14.68
CA GLU A 10 0.56 -13.07 -13.91
C GLU A 10 0.74 -13.52 -12.44
N SER A 11 1.47 -14.61 -12.19
CA SER A 11 1.71 -15.11 -10.83
C SER A 11 2.60 -14.23 -9.94
N ARG A 12 3.23 -13.19 -10.52
CA ARG A 12 4.09 -12.23 -9.82
C ARG A 12 3.55 -10.80 -9.90
N THR A 13 2.29 -10.63 -10.28
CA THR A 13 1.65 -9.33 -10.45
C THR A 13 0.44 -9.23 -9.54
N SER A 14 0.36 -8.14 -8.79
CA SER A 14 -0.86 -7.65 -8.16
C SER A 14 -1.34 -6.38 -8.88
N ILE A 15 -2.64 -6.09 -8.81
CA ILE A 15 -3.21 -4.88 -9.40
C ILE A 15 -3.67 -3.95 -8.29
N GLN A 16 -3.20 -2.70 -8.32
CA GLN A 16 -3.38 -1.72 -7.27
C GLN A 16 -4.06 -0.46 -7.81
N SER A 17 -5.05 0.08 -7.09
CA SER A 17 -5.79 1.28 -7.51
C SER A 17 -6.52 1.96 -6.35
N PHE A 18 -6.65 3.29 -6.40
CA PHE A 18 -7.56 4.03 -5.52
C PHE A 18 -9.01 3.86 -5.94
N ASP A 19 -9.27 3.69 -7.24
CA ASP A 19 -10.61 3.47 -7.76
C ASP A 19 -10.97 1.98 -7.68
N TRP A 20 -11.70 1.63 -6.63
CA TRP A 20 -12.12 0.26 -6.34
C TRP A 20 -13.11 -0.29 -7.38
N ARG A 21 -13.78 0.55 -8.17
CA ARG A 21 -14.60 0.06 -9.31
C ARG A 21 -13.75 -0.74 -10.28
N THR A 22 -12.51 -0.28 -10.51
CA THR A 22 -11.55 -0.98 -11.37
C THR A 22 -11.13 -2.30 -10.74
N LEU A 23 -10.88 -2.31 -9.42
CA LEU A 23 -10.48 -3.53 -8.71
C LEU A 23 -11.60 -4.58 -8.72
N ILE A 24 -12.84 -4.18 -8.45
CA ILE A 24 -14.02 -5.04 -8.49
C ILE A 24 -14.19 -5.64 -9.89
N GLY A 25 -14.12 -4.83 -10.94
CA GLY A 25 -14.23 -5.30 -12.32
C GLY A 25 -13.12 -6.27 -12.71
N ILE A 26 -11.88 -5.99 -12.29
CA ILE A 26 -10.73 -6.88 -12.53
C ILE A 26 -10.88 -8.19 -11.77
N HIS A 27 -11.26 -8.14 -10.48
CA HIS A 27 -11.41 -9.34 -9.66
C HIS A 27 -12.55 -10.23 -10.15
N ALA A 28 -13.66 -9.65 -10.63
CA ALA A 28 -14.74 -10.40 -11.26
C ALA A 28 -14.30 -11.16 -12.52
N ALA A 29 -13.41 -10.56 -13.34
CA ALA A 29 -12.92 -11.16 -14.58
C ALA A 29 -11.68 -12.06 -14.38
N TYR A 30 -10.87 -11.79 -13.35
CA TYR A 30 -9.56 -12.41 -13.11
C TYR A 30 -9.32 -12.61 -11.60
N SER A 31 -10.16 -13.39 -10.95
CA SER A 31 -10.17 -13.59 -9.49
C SER A 31 -8.87 -14.17 -8.91
N THR A 32 -8.03 -14.81 -9.72
CA THR A 32 -6.72 -15.33 -9.31
C THR A 32 -5.65 -14.26 -9.19
N VAL A 33 -5.87 -13.06 -9.74
CA VAL A 33 -4.92 -11.95 -9.65
C VAL A 33 -5.18 -11.18 -8.36
N PRO A 34 -4.20 -11.07 -7.45
CA PRO A 34 -4.37 -10.30 -6.21
C PRO A 34 -4.68 -8.84 -6.52
N ILE A 35 -5.72 -8.29 -5.89
CA ILE A 35 -6.06 -6.87 -5.96
C ILE A 35 -5.67 -6.16 -4.67
N VAL A 36 -5.17 -4.93 -4.81
CA VAL A 36 -4.62 -4.11 -3.73
C VAL A 36 -5.41 -2.81 -3.64
N ALA A 37 -6.12 -2.62 -2.53
CA ALA A 37 -6.89 -1.42 -2.28
C ALA A 37 -5.99 -0.27 -1.81
N LEU A 38 -5.77 0.76 -2.65
CA LEU A 38 -5.10 2.00 -2.24
C LEU A 38 -6.07 2.89 -1.49
N LEU A 39 -5.56 3.48 -0.40
CA LEU A 39 -6.36 4.23 0.55
C LEU A 39 -5.58 5.42 1.10
N ASP A 40 -6.25 6.55 1.26
CA ASP A 40 -5.83 7.66 2.10
C ASP A 40 -7.04 8.33 2.78
N GLU A 41 -6.76 9.33 3.60
CA GLU A 41 -7.78 10.13 4.29
C GLU A 41 -8.79 10.77 3.33
N THR A 42 -8.43 11.10 2.09
CA THR A 42 -9.36 11.71 1.11
C THR A 42 -10.25 10.68 0.43
N THR A 43 -9.84 9.41 0.38
CA THR A 43 -10.64 8.32 -0.21
C THR A 43 -11.65 7.70 0.75
N VAL A 44 -11.40 7.76 2.05
CA VAL A 44 -12.26 7.17 3.10
C VAL A 44 -12.89 8.21 4.02
N VAL A 45 -12.79 9.50 3.70
CA VAL A 45 -13.56 10.56 4.34
C VAL A 45 -14.63 11.05 3.37
N PRO A 46 -15.91 11.09 3.78
CA PRO A 46 -17.00 11.42 2.87
C PRO A 46 -16.90 12.91 2.53
N ASP A 47 -16.94 13.24 1.23
CA ASP A 47 -17.07 14.64 0.80
C ASP A 47 -18.51 15.10 1.01
N LYS A 48 -18.85 15.42 2.27
CA LYS A 48 -20.15 16.00 2.66
C LYS A 48 -20.44 17.34 1.98
N THR A 49 -19.44 17.95 1.33
CA THR A 49 -19.55 19.27 0.72
C THR A 49 -19.68 19.23 -0.80
N ASN A 50 -19.50 18.06 -1.42
CA ASN A 50 -19.39 17.90 -2.88
C ASN A 50 -18.40 18.88 -3.54
N LYS A 51 -17.38 19.33 -2.79
CA LYS A 51 -16.41 20.34 -3.27
C LYS A 51 -15.21 19.70 -3.94
N THR A 52 -14.86 18.49 -3.55
CA THR A 52 -13.73 17.76 -4.10
C THR A 52 -14.08 17.21 -5.49
N TYR A 53 -15.32 16.75 -5.69
CA TYR A 53 -15.79 16.20 -6.97
C TYR A 53 -17.18 16.72 -7.39
N PRO A 54 -17.31 18.01 -7.75
CA PRO A 54 -18.59 18.69 -7.95
C PRO A 54 -19.48 18.11 -9.08
N TRP A 55 -18.91 17.28 -9.95
CA TRP A 55 -19.64 16.59 -11.02
C TRP A 55 -20.31 15.29 -10.58
N LEU A 56 -20.08 14.81 -9.35
CA LEU A 56 -20.71 13.62 -8.82
C LEU A 56 -21.88 14.00 -7.91
N LYS A 57 -23.09 13.57 -8.27
CA LYS A 57 -24.29 13.84 -7.49
C LYS A 57 -24.37 12.81 -6.35
N ASN A 58 -24.29 13.25 -5.10
CA ASN A 58 -24.33 12.41 -3.88
C ASN A 58 -23.13 11.46 -3.69
N SER A 59 -21.90 11.93 -3.93
CA SER A 59 -20.69 11.12 -3.73
C SER A 59 -20.29 10.98 -2.27
N GLU A 60 -20.91 10.04 -1.56
CA GLU A 60 -20.27 9.46 -0.39
C GLU A 60 -19.33 8.37 -0.90
N TYR A 61 -18.03 8.71 -0.95
CA TYR A 61 -16.89 7.87 -1.36
C TYR A 61 -16.87 7.36 -2.82
N PRO A 62 -16.63 8.24 -3.82
CA PRO A 62 -16.63 7.83 -5.23
C PRO A 62 -15.58 6.78 -5.63
N TRP A 63 -14.59 6.59 -4.75
CA TRP A 63 -13.46 5.70 -4.93
C TRP A 63 -13.76 4.26 -4.46
N LEU A 64 -14.79 4.04 -3.63
CA LEU A 64 -15.03 2.75 -2.97
C LEU A 64 -15.91 1.79 -3.75
N GLY A 65 -16.04 1.96 -5.07
CA GLY A 65 -16.73 0.95 -5.87
C GLY A 65 -18.26 0.98 -5.74
N GLY A 66 -18.83 2.02 -5.15
CA GLY A 66 -20.25 2.09 -4.81
C GLY A 66 -20.59 1.54 -3.41
N LEU A 67 -19.59 1.18 -2.61
CA LEU A 67 -19.79 0.87 -1.20
C LEU A 67 -20.04 2.13 -0.38
N ASP A 68 -20.96 2.03 0.57
CA ASP A 68 -21.15 2.99 1.64
C ASP A 68 -20.36 2.52 2.87
N LEU A 69 -19.52 3.38 3.45
CA LEU A 69 -18.78 3.02 4.66
C LEU A 69 -19.67 2.93 5.90
N ASP A 70 -20.85 3.54 5.90
CA ASP A 70 -21.78 3.45 7.02
C ASP A 70 -22.29 2.01 7.21
N ASP A 71 -22.40 1.23 6.13
CA ASP A 71 -22.68 -0.22 6.17
C ASP A 71 -21.59 -1.03 6.92
N PHE A 72 -20.39 -0.45 7.04
CA PHE A 72 -19.25 -1.01 7.76
C PHE A 72 -18.94 -0.25 9.06
N SER A 73 -19.84 0.63 9.53
CA SER A 73 -19.60 1.49 10.70
C SER A 73 -18.32 2.33 10.58
N GLY A 74 -17.96 2.74 9.36
CA GLY A 74 -16.72 3.47 9.06
C GLY A 74 -15.47 2.59 8.92
N ASP A 75 -15.60 1.26 9.04
CA ASP A 75 -14.48 0.34 8.91
C ASP A 75 -14.10 0.09 7.44
N TRP A 76 -13.21 0.93 6.93
CA TRP A 76 -12.64 0.80 5.58
C TRP A 76 -11.76 -0.46 5.40
N VAL A 77 -11.27 -1.09 6.47
CA VAL A 77 -10.56 -2.38 6.38
C VAL A 77 -11.56 -3.48 6.03
N ALA A 78 -12.68 -3.53 6.74
CA ALA A 78 -13.77 -4.46 6.44
C ALA A 78 -14.35 -4.23 5.03
N ALA A 79 -14.50 -2.96 4.63
CA ALA A 79 -14.91 -2.61 3.27
C ALA A 79 -13.92 -3.11 2.21
N GLY A 80 -12.61 -2.93 2.43
CA GLY A 80 -11.57 -3.43 1.51
C GLY A 80 -11.55 -4.96 1.40
N HIS A 81 -11.78 -5.67 2.50
CA HIS A 81 -11.95 -7.13 2.47
C HIS A 81 -13.20 -7.53 1.67
N SER A 82 -14.31 -6.79 1.81
CA SER A 82 -15.59 -7.13 1.14
C SER A 82 -15.51 -7.12 -0.39
N ILE A 83 -14.58 -6.34 -0.98
CA ILE A 83 -14.35 -6.33 -2.43
C ILE A 83 -13.40 -7.44 -2.92
N GLY A 84 -12.94 -8.31 -2.03
CA GLY A 84 -11.99 -9.39 -2.33
C GLY A 84 -10.53 -8.93 -2.35
N SER A 85 -10.21 -7.79 -1.73
CA SER A 85 -8.81 -7.37 -1.63
C SER A 85 -8.02 -8.25 -0.67
N SER A 86 -6.85 -8.70 -1.10
CA SER A 86 -5.92 -9.45 -0.26
C SER A 86 -4.85 -8.56 0.37
N ILE A 87 -4.75 -7.29 -0.04
CA ILE A 87 -3.75 -6.34 0.43
C ILE A 87 -4.37 -4.95 0.53
N LEU A 88 -4.26 -4.32 1.70
CA LEU A 88 -4.54 -2.89 1.86
C LEU A 88 -3.25 -2.10 1.71
N SER A 89 -3.29 -1.02 0.93
CA SER A 89 -2.17 -0.10 0.76
C SER A 89 -2.57 1.32 1.21
N PRO A 90 -2.61 1.56 2.53
CA PRO A 90 -2.95 2.86 3.10
C PRO A 90 -1.79 3.87 3.04
N ASN A 91 -2.10 5.16 3.02
CA ASN A 91 -1.11 6.18 3.32
C ASN A 91 -0.58 5.98 4.76
N HIS A 92 0.69 6.28 5.03
CA HIS A 92 1.25 6.17 6.38
C HIS A 92 0.68 7.23 7.35
N GLY A 93 0.39 8.44 6.90
CA GLY A 93 -0.16 9.51 7.74
C GLY A 93 -0.41 10.84 7.01
N THR A 94 -0.98 11.81 7.71
CA THR A 94 -1.55 13.06 7.17
C THR A 94 -0.75 13.78 6.08
N SER A 95 -1.50 14.46 5.20
CA SER A 95 -1.01 15.33 4.11
C SER A 95 -0.43 14.62 2.89
N ASN A 96 -0.54 13.28 2.81
CA ASN A 96 0.01 12.46 1.71
C ASN A 96 1.46 12.86 1.35
N SER A 97 2.21 13.42 2.30
CA SER A 97 3.53 13.98 2.09
C SER A 97 4.55 12.98 2.57
N SER A 98 5.40 12.53 1.66
CA SER A 98 6.50 11.62 1.97
C SER A 98 7.52 12.21 2.94
N ASP A 99 7.58 13.54 3.05
CA ASP A 99 8.47 14.25 3.98
C ASP A 99 7.90 14.30 5.42
N ALA A 100 6.60 14.00 5.59
CA ALA A 100 5.99 13.95 6.91
C ALA A 100 6.49 12.70 7.67
N THR A 101 6.84 12.89 8.94
CA THR A 101 7.34 11.81 9.80
C THR A 101 6.49 11.69 11.06
N VAL A 102 6.61 10.56 11.77
CA VAL A 102 5.93 10.38 13.07
C VAL A 102 6.34 11.41 14.13
N ASN A 103 7.43 12.16 13.90
CA ASN A 103 7.90 13.25 14.77
C ASN A 103 7.46 14.64 14.28
N SER A 104 6.78 14.74 13.14
CA SER A 104 6.33 16.02 12.60
C SER A 104 5.16 16.57 13.42
N PRO A 105 5.11 17.88 13.77
CA PRO A 105 4.14 18.44 14.72
C PRO A 105 2.66 18.24 14.40
N LEU A 106 2.30 17.94 13.15
CA LEU A 106 0.92 17.73 12.70
C LEU A 106 0.67 16.32 12.15
N TYR A 107 1.63 15.41 12.32
CA TYR A 107 1.49 14.05 11.83
C TYR A 107 0.37 13.32 12.56
N LYS A 108 -0.64 12.86 11.82
CA LYS A 108 -1.59 11.88 12.34
C LYS A 108 -1.41 10.57 11.57
N PRO A 109 -1.16 9.45 12.27
CA PRO A 109 -1.01 8.16 11.61
C PRO A 109 -2.34 7.74 10.99
N PHE A 110 -2.31 7.41 9.71
CA PHE A 110 -3.45 6.79 9.02
C PHE A 110 -3.30 5.26 9.05
N THR A 111 -2.06 4.78 8.86
CA THR A 111 -1.69 3.39 9.14
C THR A 111 -1.30 3.26 10.62
N THR A 112 -1.97 2.37 11.35
CA THR A 112 -1.72 2.11 12.77
C THR A 112 -1.62 0.61 13.04
N LYS A 113 -1.08 0.23 14.21
CA LYS A 113 -1.09 -1.18 14.66
C LYS A 113 -2.49 -1.79 14.72
N ASP A 114 -3.51 -1.01 15.05
CA ASP A 114 -4.91 -1.48 15.05
C ASP A 114 -5.38 -1.83 13.63
N VAL A 115 -5.12 -0.96 12.66
CA VAL A 115 -5.40 -1.23 11.24
C VAL A 115 -4.72 -2.52 10.78
N VAL A 116 -3.43 -2.68 11.12
CA VAL A 116 -2.66 -3.89 10.80
C VAL A 116 -3.30 -5.13 11.41
N ASN A 117 -3.62 -5.10 12.70
CA ASN A 117 -4.24 -6.22 13.39
C ASN A 117 -5.61 -6.60 12.78
N ARG A 118 -6.45 -5.62 12.44
CA ARG A 118 -7.76 -5.87 11.82
C ARG A 118 -7.63 -6.44 10.41
N ALA A 119 -6.68 -5.95 9.62
CA ALA A 119 -6.40 -6.50 8.30
C ALA A 119 -5.86 -7.94 8.38
N HIS A 120 -4.90 -8.20 9.27
CA HIS A 120 -4.36 -9.54 9.50
C HIS A 120 -5.43 -10.53 10.00
N ALA A 121 -6.36 -10.08 10.85
CA ALA A 121 -7.49 -10.91 11.30
C ALA A 121 -8.44 -11.33 10.16
N LEU A 122 -8.46 -10.56 9.08
CA LEU A 122 -9.19 -10.86 7.83
C LEU A 122 -8.30 -11.55 6.78
N GLY A 123 -7.06 -11.91 7.11
CA GLY A 123 -6.12 -12.56 6.20
C GLY A 123 -5.56 -11.64 5.11
N MET A 124 -5.72 -10.32 5.25
CA MET A 124 -5.15 -9.33 4.33
C MET A 124 -3.78 -8.85 4.81
N GLN A 125 -2.89 -8.52 3.86
CA GLN A 125 -1.63 -7.84 4.16
C GLN A 125 -1.80 -6.32 4.20
N VAL A 126 -0.88 -5.60 4.85
CA VAL A 126 -0.84 -4.13 4.89
C VAL A 126 0.49 -3.60 4.37
N VAL A 127 0.43 -2.76 3.32
CA VAL A 127 1.60 -2.24 2.62
C VAL A 127 1.48 -0.71 2.47
N PRO A 128 1.89 0.09 3.47
CA PRO A 128 1.74 1.53 3.42
C PRO A 128 2.65 2.23 2.40
N TRP A 129 2.20 3.40 1.95
CA TRP A 129 2.91 4.30 1.03
C TRP A 129 2.83 5.76 1.52
N THR A 130 3.65 6.70 1.05
CA THR A 130 5.03 6.49 0.58
C THR A 130 5.96 6.82 1.74
N VAL A 131 6.60 5.81 2.31
CA VAL A 131 7.30 5.93 3.60
C VAL A 131 8.79 6.14 3.39
N ASP A 132 9.25 7.38 3.51
CA ASP A 132 10.61 7.75 3.12
C ASP A 132 11.57 7.98 4.30
N ALA A 133 11.04 8.36 5.46
CA ALA A 133 11.84 8.62 6.65
C ALA A 133 12.09 7.35 7.46
N GLU A 134 13.36 7.10 7.83
CA GLU A 134 13.76 5.92 8.62
C GLU A 134 12.99 5.79 9.93
N VAL A 135 12.65 6.91 10.57
CA VAL A 135 11.91 6.95 11.84
C VAL A 135 10.48 6.45 11.65
N THR A 136 9.85 6.78 10.52
CA THR A 136 8.50 6.31 10.16
C THR A 136 8.54 4.85 9.69
N ILE A 137 9.55 4.47 8.89
CA ILE A 137 9.80 3.08 8.48
C ILE A 137 9.91 2.20 9.73
N SER A 138 10.76 2.59 10.67
CA SER A 138 10.97 1.94 11.96
C SER A 138 9.64 1.74 12.71
N LYS A 139 8.85 2.81 12.85
CA LYS A 139 7.54 2.75 13.53
C LYS A 139 6.54 1.81 12.85
N LEU A 140 6.45 1.83 11.51
CA LEU A 140 5.51 0.97 10.78
C LEU A 140 5.93 -0.50 10.84
N LEU A 141 7.24 -0.79 10.85
CA LEU A 141 7.74 -2.13 11.12
C LEU A 141 7.38 -2.60 12.55
N ASP A 142 7.42 -1.71 13.55
CA ASP A 142 6.94 -2.03 14.92
C ASP A 142 5.42 -2.28 14.99
N ASP A 143 4.66 -1.63 14.10
CA ASP A 143 3.22 -1.82 13.96
C ASP A 143 2.85 -3.11 13.22
N GLY A 144 3.83 -3.77 12.59
CA GLY A 144 3.67 -5.09 11.98
C GLY A 144 3.28 -5.09 10.50
N VAL A 145 3.54 -4.01 9.76
CA VAL A 145 3.24 -3.96 8.32
C VAL A 145 4.02 -5.02 7.54
N ASP A 146 3.44 -5.53 6.47
CA ASP A 146 3.99 -6.64 5.68
C ASP A 146 5.06 -6.20 4.67
N ALA A 147 4.93 -4.98 4.14
CA ALA A 147 5.89 -4.37 3.24
C ALA A 147 5.78 -2.84 3.30
N ILE A 148 6.72 -2.14 2.68
CA ILE A 148 6.75 -0.67 2.64
C ILE A 148 6.98 -0.23 1.19
N ILE A 149 6.13 0.69 0.72
CA ILE A 149 6.36 1.43 -0.52
C ILE A 149 7.11 2.71 -0.16
N SER A 150 8.27 2.93 -0.78
CA SER A 150 9.18 4.02 -0.47
C SER A 150 9.86 4.51 -1.75
N ASN A 151 10.13 5.81 -1.82
CA ASN A 151 11.02 6.39 -2.82
C ASN A 151 12.50 6.06 -2.52
N TYR A 152 12.81 5.69 -1.28
CA TYR A 152 14.15 5.38 -0.78
C TYR A 152 14.24 3.93 -0.28
N PRO A 153 14.15 2.93 -1.18
CA PRO A 153 14.15 1.51 -0.79
C PRO A 153 15.40 1.09 -0.01
N GLU A 154 16.53 1.78 -0.19
CA GLU A 154 17.75 1.58 0.58
C GLU A 154 17.60 1.89 2.07
N ARG A 155 16.76 2.87 2.43
CA ARG A 155 16.46 3.18 3.84
C ARG A 155 15.60 2.09 4.46
N VAL A 156 14.61 1.59 3.71
CA VAL A 156 13.80 0.43 4.14
C VAL A 156 14.71 -0.78 4.39
N MET A 157 15.63 -1.07 3.46
CA MET A 157 16.59 -2.15 3.61
C MET A 157 17.55 -1.92 4.80
N TYR A 158 18.01 -0.70 5.01
CA TYR A 158 18.89 -0.37 6.12
C TYR A 158 18.20 -0.62 7.46
N VAL A 159 17.04 -0.01 7.69
CA VAL A 159 16.26 -0.17 8.93
C VAL A 159 15.86 -1.63 9.14
N GLY A 160 15.42 -2.33 8.08
CA GLY A 160 15.06 -3.74 8.16
C GLY A 160 16.23 -4.64 8.58
N ARG A 161 17.42 -4.43 8.02
CA ARG A 161 18.63 -5.19 8.41
C ARG A 161 19.05 -4.94 9.85
N GLN A 162 18.97 -3.68 10.33
CA GLN A 162 19.25 -3.35 11.74
C GLN A 162 18.32 -4.11 12.70
N ARG A 163 17.12 -4.46 12.24
CA ARG A 163 16.11 -5.21 12.98
C ARG A 163 16.17 -6.72 12.76
N GLY A 164 17.18 -7.22 12.04
CA GLY A 164 17.33 -8.64 11.72
C GLY A 164 16.32 -9.18 10.69
N LEU A 165 15.62 -8.31 9.96
CA LEU A 165 14.69 -8.72 8.91
C LEU A 165 15.43 -9.10 7.62
N SER A 166 14.92 -10.12 6.94
CA SER A 166 15.37 -10.47 5.58
C SER A 166 14.73 -9.52 4.57
N VAL A 167 15.47 -8.50 4.16
CA VAL A 167 14.99 -7.44 3.25
C VAL A 167 15.72 -7.44 1.90
N GLY A 168 14.93 -7.32 0.83
CA GLY A 168 15.41 -7.38 -0.55
C GLY A 168 15.77 -8.80 -0.99
N ARG A 169 16.12 -8.95 -2.27
CA ARG A 169 16.76 -10.19 -2.72
C ARG A 169 18.17 -10.26 -2.14
N ALA A 170 18.58 -11.46 -1.70
CA ALA A 170 19.99 -11.73 -1.46
C ALA A 170 20.77 -11.30 -2.73
N ARG A 171 21.63 -10.29 -2.59
CA ARG A 171 22.50 -9.91 -3.70
C ARG A 171 23.42 -11.11 -3.94
N ASN A 172 23.46 -11.61 -5.17
CA ASN A 172 24.63 -12.36 -5.58
C ASN A 172 25.84 -11.45 -5.29
N PRO A 173 26.89 -11.94 -4.61
CA PRO A 173 28.09 -11.14 -4.42
C PRO A 173 28.50 -10.58 -5.78
N SER A 174 28.85 -9.30 -5.81
CA SER A 174 29.41 -8.68 -7.01
C SER A 174 30.50 -9.62 -7.51
N LYS A 175 30.38 -10.12 -8.74
CA LYS A 175 31.51 -10.82 -9.34
C LYS A 175 32.65 -9.80 -9.30
N PRO A 176 33.81 -10.12 -8.69
CA PRO A 176 34.94 -9.20 -8.70
C PRO A 176 35.16 -8.82 -10.15
N GLU A 177 35.02 -7.52 -10.46
CA GLU A 177 35.29 -7.03 -11.79
C GLU A 177 36.74 -7.42 -12.08
N CYS A 178 36.95 -8.23 -13.12
CA CYS A 178 38.28 -8.65 -13.56
C CYS A 178 39.02 -7.43 -14.14
N LEU A 179 39.43 -6.48 -13.29
CA LEU A 179 40.33 -5.38 -13.64
C LEU A 179 41.79 -5.85 -13.76
N VAL A 180 42.06 -7.15 -13.63
CA VAL A 180 43.40 -7.74 -13.76
C VAL A 180 44.05 -7.42 -15.12
N ASN A 181 43.26 -7.08 -16.15
CA ASN A 181 43.77 -6.76 -17.49
C ASN A 181 43.52 -5.30 -17.93
N ALA A 182 43.13 -4.39 -17.05
CA ALA A 182 42.85 -2.99 -17.40
C ALA A 182 44.10 -2.08 -17.37
N SER A 183 45.30 -2.65 -17.34
CA SER A 183 46.56 -1.92 -17.47
C SER A 183 47.37 -2.54 -18.60
N ALA A 184 47.33 -1.89 -19.76
CA ALA A 184 48.30 -2.02 -20.84
C ALA A 184 48.89 -0.63 -21.09
#